data_AF-A0A8D8DQ85-F1
#
_entry.id   AF-A0A8D8DQ85-F1
#
_cell.length_a   1.000
_cell.length_b   1.000
_cell.length_c   1.000
_cell.angle_alpha   90.00
_cell.angle_beta   90.00
_cell.angle_gamma   90.00
#
_symmetry.space_group_name_H-M   'P 1'
#
loop_
_entity.id
_entity.type
_entity.pdbx_description
1 polymer ?
#
loop_
_entity_poly.entity_id
_entity_poly.type
_entity_poly.pdbx_seq_one_letter_code
_entity_poly.pdbx_strand_id
1 'polypeptide(L)'
;DVVCFGHLLFEMCAGYELTSPQPTPGHYQLDLERYPQVVDVLQMIFESPDGRYPTVEELVLCDIFRNIDLRELRGTCVPSFKHGLSSSTLSLLNAVRRRQGAILSGSYSEGSSPCTPPSTPRERKTGNYHHYD
;
A
#
# COMPACT_ATOMS: atom_id res chain seq x y z
N ASP A 1 -7.93 -4.08 4.25
CA ASP A 1 -8.33 -4.67 5.55
C ASP A 1 -9.23 -5.89 5.36
N VAL A 2 -10.42 -5.74 4.75
CA VAL A 2 -11.39 -6.85 4.58
C VAL A 2 -10.85 -8.02 3.76
N VAL A 3 -10.12 -7.76 2.66
CA VAL A 3 -9.44 -8.81 1.89
C VAL A 3 -8.45 -9.60 2.74
N CYS A 4 -7.57 -8.89 3.47
CA CYS A 4 -6.60 -9.53 4.37
C CYS A 4 -7.28 -10.37 5.46
N PHE A 5 -8.40 -9.88 6.00
CA PHE A 5 -9.23 -10.65 6.91
C PHE A 5 -9.75 -11.94 6.27
N GLY A 6 -10.21 -11.89 5.02
CA GLY A 6 -10.62 -13.09 4.27
C GLY A 6 -9.48 -14.12 4.12
N HIS A 7 -8.27 -13.69 3.79
CA HIS A 7 -7.10 -14.59 3.74
C HIS A 7 -6.81 -15.22 5.12
N LEU A 8 -6.82 -14.42 6.19
CA LEU A 8 -6.61 -14.94 7.55
C LEU A 8 -7.72 -15.91 7.97
N LEU A 9 -8.96 -15.60 7.63
CA LEU A 9 -10.10 -16.46 7.93
C LEU A 9 -9.98 -17.81 7.22
N PHE A 10 -9.57 -17.80 5.95
CA PHE A 10 -9.24 -19.04 5.23
C PHE A 10 -8.10 -19.80 5.92
N GLU A 11 -6.98 -19.14 6.21
CA GLU A 11 -5.79 -19.79 6.81
C GLU A 11 -6.11 -20.44 8.15
N MET A 12 -6.90 -19.76 9.00
CA MET A 12 -7.34 -20.30 10.28
C MET A 12 -8.20 -21.57 10.14
N CYS A 13 -8.96 -21.70 9.05
CA CYS A 13 -9.85 -22.85 8.84
C CYS A 13 -9.20 -23.99 8.05
N ALA A 14 -8.40 -23.68 7.04
CA ALA A 14 -7.73 -24.64 6.17
C ALA A 14 -6.39 -25.14 6.74
N GLY A 15 -5.76 -24.35 7.63
CA GLY A 15 -4.47 -24.66 8.23
C GLY A 15 -3.27 -24.39 7.32
N TYR A 16 -3.48 -23.67 6.20
CA TYR A 16 -2.43 -23.25 5.29
C TYR A 16 -2.77 -21.92 4.60
N GLU A 17 -1.76 -21.24 4.08
CA GLU A 17 -1.90 -19.91 3.47
C GLU A 17 -2.61 -19.96 2.10
N LEU A 18 -3.60 -19.07 1.90
CA LEU A 18 -4.18 -18.83 0.59
C LEU A 18 -3.21 -17.98 -0.26
N THR A 19 -2.45 -18.65 -1.13
CA THR A 19 -1.43 -18.02 -1.98
C THR A 19 -1.99 -17.27 -3.19
N SER A 20 -3.24 -17.54 -3.58
CA SER A 20 -3.91 -16.85 -4.68
C SER A 20 -4.66 -15.61 -4.19
N PRO A 21 -4.78 -14.54 -5.01
CA PRO A 21 -5.50 -13.33 -4.62
C PRO A 21 -7.00 -13.54 -4.35
N GLN A 22 -7.56 -14.64 -4.84
CA GLN A 22 -8.94 -15.05 -4.64
C GLN A 22 -8.99 -16.56 -4.39
N PRO A 23 -9.95 -17.05 -3.58
CA PRO A 23 -10.18 -18.47 -3.44
C PRO A 23 -10.70 -19.06 -4.76
N THR A 24 -10.51 -20.36 -4.92
CA THR A 24 -11.01 -21.13 -6.07
C THR A 24 -12.17 -22.01 -5.61
N PRO A 25 -12.98 -22.58 -6.53
CA PRO A 25 -14.04 -23.50 -6.15
C PRO A 25 -13.57 -24.67 -5.28
N GLY A 26 -12.35 -25.17 -5.50
CA GLY A 26 -11.74 -26.22 -4.68
C GLY A 26 -11.50 -25.80 -3.23
N HIS A 27 -11.09 -24.54 -3.01
CA HIS A 27 -10.90 -23.99 -1.67
C HIS A 27 -12.21 -23.98 -0.87
N TYR A 28 -13.35 -23.71 -1.52
CA TYR A 28 -14.64 -23.73 -0.84
C TYR A 28 -15.18 -25.16 -0.64
N GLN A 29 -15.11 -25.99 -1.67
CA GLN A 29 -15.79 -27.29 -1.70
C GLN A 29 -15.02 -28.40 -0.99
N LEU A 30 -13.69 -28.32 -0.97
CA LEU A 30 -12.83 -29.37 -0.40
C LEU A 30 -12.21 -28.89 0.91
N ASP A 31 -11.49 -27.75 0.88
CA ASP A 31 -10.72 -27.31 2.04
C ASP A 31 -11.61 -26.78 3.18
N LEU A 32 -12.74 -26.15 2.83
CA LEU A 32 -13.69 -25.56 3.78
C LEU A 32 -15.02 -26.33 3.89
N GLU A 33 -15.08 -27.59 3.44
CA GLU A 33 -16.29 -28.42 3.47
C GLU A 33 -16.96 -28.43 4.86
N ARG A 34 -16.16 -28.43 5.93
CA ARG A 34 -16.63 -28.47 7.32
C ARG A 34 -17.07 -27.13 7.88
N TYR A 35 -16.84 -26.04 7.15
CA TYR A 35 -17.07 -24.66 7.58
C TYR A 35 -17.91 -23.90 6.54
N PRO A 36 -19.14 -24.35 6.21
CA PRO A 36 -19.97 -23.70 5.17
C PRO A 36 -20.26 -22.24 5.48
N GLN A 37 -20.41 -21.93 6.77
CA GLN A 37 -20.56 -20.59 7.31
C GLN A 37 -19.38 -19.65 7.00
N VAL A 38 -18.16 -20.20 6.93
CA VAL A 38 -16.96 -19.45 6.54
C VAL A 38 -16.94 -19.23 5.02
N VAL A 39 -17.39 -20.21 4.24
CA VAL A 39 -17.54 -20.07 2.79
C VAL A 39 -18.45 -18.89 2.44
N ASP A 40 -19.59 -18.74 3.12
CA ASP A 40 -20.52 -17.63 2.89
C ASP A 40 -19.84 -16.26 3.08
N VAL A 41 -19.02 -16.13 4.14
CA VAL A 41 -18.27 -14.90 4.42
C VAL A 41 -17.20 -14.63 3.37
N LEU A 42 -16.47 -15.67 2.95
CA LEU A 42 -15.44 -15.53 1.92
C LEU A 42 -16.06 -15.15 0.57
N GLN A 43 -17.19 -15.74 0.19
CA GLN A 43 -17.92 -15.35 -1.02
C GLN A 43 -18.40 -13.90 -0.95
N MET A 44 -18.88 -13.45 0.22
CA MET A 44 -19.24 -12.05 0.42
C MET A 44 -18.04 -11.10 0.24
N ILE A 45 -16.83 -11.52 0.60
CA ILE A 45 -15.60 -10.72 0.48
C ILE A 45 -15.04 -10.73 -0.96
N PHE A 46 -15.01 -11.90 -1.61
CA PHE A 46 -14.26 -12.10 -2.86
C PHE A 46 -15.16 -12.15 -4.11
N GLU A 47 -16.45 -12.42 -3.97
CA GLU A 47 -17.39 -12.66 -5.08
C GLU A 47 -18.57 -11.67 -5.08
N SER A 48 -18.37 -10.44 -4.58
CA SER A 48 -19.44 -9.45 -4.59
C SER A 48 -19.84 -9.07 -6.03
N PRO A 49 -21.13 -9.21 -6.41
CA PRO A 49 -21.59 -9.00 -7.78
C PRO A 49 -21.47 -7.55 -8.26
N ASP A 50 -21.45 -6.59 -7.34
CA ASP A 50 -21.23 -5.16 -7.59
C ASP A 50 -19.76 -4.74 -7.51
N GLY A 51 -18.85 -5.68 -7.20
CA GLY A 51 -17.42 -5.43 -7.00
C GLY A 51 -17.10 -4.64 -5.72
N ARG A 52 -18.08 -4.44 -4.83
CA ARG A 52 -17.89 -3.73 -3.56
C ARG A 52 -17.49 -4.70 -2.46
N TYR A 53 -16.52 -4.31 -1.64
CA TYR A 53 -16.21 -5.05 -0.41
C TYR A 53 -17.25 -4.79 0.69
N PRO A 54 -17.58 -5.79 1.51
CA PRO A 54 -18.49 -5.61 2.63
C PRO A 54 -17.86 -4.71 3.70
N THR A 55 -18.69 -3.97 4.43
CA THR A 55 -18.25 -3.25 5.63
C THR A 55 -18.08 -4.21 6.82
N VAL A 56 -17.45 -3.73 7.88
CA VAL A 56 -17.32 -4.51 9.12
C VAL A 56 -18.70 -4.80 9.72
N GLU A 57 -19.61 -3.83 9.66
CA GLU A 57 -21.00 -3.97 10.12
C GLU A 57 -21.75 -5.05 9.35
N GLU A 58 -21.52 -5.17 8.04
CA GLU A 58 -22.12 -6.23 7.22
C GLU A 58 -21.54 -7.60 7.58
N LEU A 59 -20.23 -7.67 7.83
CA LEU A 59 -19.56 -8.92 8.24
C LEU A 59 -20.03 -9.44 9.60
N VAL A 60 -20.20 -8.59 10.60
CA VAL A 60 -20.64 -9.03 11.95
C VAL A 60 -22.07 -9.53 12.00
N LEU A 61 -22.87 -9.30 10.96
CA LEU A 61 -24.21 -9.86 10.82
C LEU A 61 -24.22 -11.30 10.33
N CYS A 62 -23.10 -11.79 9.79
CA CYS A 62 -22.98 -13.18 9.35
C CYS A 62 -23.14 -14.14 10.54
N ASP A 63 -23.75 -15.30 10.28
CA ASP A 63 -24.10 -16.29 11.31
C ASP A 63 -22.89 -16.77 12.13
N ILE A 64 -21.69 -16.71 11.54
CA ILE A 64 -20.43 -17.09 12.18
C ILE A 64 -20.12 -16.24 13.42
N PHE A 65 -20.63 -15.00 13.45
CA PHE A 65 -20.43 -14.06 14.55
C PHE A 65 -21.62 -13.96 15.50
N ARG A 66 -22.76 -14.60 15.21
CA ARG A 66 -24.00 -14.46 15.99
C ARG A 66 -23.83 -14.85 17.48
N ASN A 67 -22.95 -15.81 17.76
CA ASN A 67 -22.69 -16.31 19.10
C ASN A 67 -21.33 -15.83 19.67
N ILE A 68 -20.70 -14.85 19.03
CA ILE A 68 -19.42 -14.29 19.48
C ILE A 68 -19.69 -13.09 20.37
N ASP A 69 -19.22 -13.17 21.59
CA ASP A 69 -19.34 -12.10 22.55
C ASP A 69 -18.08 -11.23 22.56
N LEU A 70 -18.22 -10.01 22.04
CA LEU A 70 -17.10 -9.07 21.96
C LEU A 70 -16.85 -8.32 23.29
N ARG A 71 -17.59 -8.62 24.37
CA ARG A 71 -17.41 -7.96 25.68
C ARG A 71 -15.97 -8.07 26.19
N GLU A 72 -15.33 -9.20 25.96
CA GLU A 72 -13.95 -9.46 26.42
C GLU A 72 -12.90 -8.65 25.65
N LEU A 73 -13.18 -8.27 24.40
CA LEU A 73 -12.30 -7.43 23.57
C LEU A 73 -12.35 -5.94 23.94
N ARG A 74 -13.28 -5.54 24.82
CA ARG A 74 -13.38 -4.15 25.31
C ARG A 74 -12.29 -3.82 26.34
N GLY A 75 -11.67 -4.83 26.96
CA GLY A 75 -10.45 -4.68 27.74
C GLY A 75 -9.25 -4.65 26.81
N THR A 76 -8.36 -3.66 26.93
CA THR A 76 -7.24 -3.44 26.01
C THR A 76 -6.29 -4.65 25.94
N CYS A 77 -6.54 -5.57 25.01
CA CYS A 77 -5.67 -6.71 24.70
C CYS A 77 -4.61 -6.39 23.64
N VAL A 78 -4.66 -5.18 23.07
CA VAL A 78 -3.65 -4.64 22.16
C VAL A 78 -3.12 -3.35 22.79
N PRO A 79 -1.79 -3.12 22.82
CA PRO A 79 -1.28 -1.79 23.09
C PRO A 79 -2.03 -0.85 22.16
N SER A 80 -2.67 0.17 22.71
CA SER A 80 -3.30 1.21 21.91
C SER A 80 -2.17 1.92 21.16
N PHE A 81 -1.75 1.36 20.02
CA PHE A 81 -0.83 2.00 19.10
C PHE A 81 -1.55 3.25 18.69
N LYS A 82 -1.13 4.39 19.24
CA LYS A 82 -1.63 5.67 18.80
C LYS A 82 -1.30 5.74 17.31
N HIS A 83 -2.31 5.60 16.47
CA HIS A 83 -2.26 5.75 15.01
C HIS A 83 -1.79 7.16 14.57
N GLY A 84 -1.40 8.01 15.53
CA GLY A 84 -0.72 9.26 15.27
C GLY A 84 0.70 9.00 14.80
N LEU A 85 1.01 9.50 13.61
CA LEU A 85 2.39 9.64 13.16
C LEU A 85 3.20 10.40 14.21
N SER A 86 4.44 9.96 14.46
CA SER A 86 5.33 10.69 15.36
C SER A 86 5.50 12.15 14.89
N SER A 87 5.80 13.06 15.80
CA SER A 87 6.10 14.46 15.44
C SER A 87 7.19 14.57 14.37
N SER A 88 8.19 13.67 14.43
CA SER A 88 9.26 13.57 13.44
C SER A 88 8.73 13.16 12.06
N THR A 89 7.86 12.14 12.00
CA THR A 89 7.23 11.69 10.76
C THR A 89 6.34 12.77 10.14
N LEU A 90 5.54 13.48 10.96
CA LEU A 90 4.75 14.63 10.50
C LEU A 90 5.63 15.77 9.97
N SER A 91 6.73 16.05 10.65
CA SER A 91 7.69 17.09 10.23
C SER A 91 8.31 16.77 8.88
N LEU A 92 8.69 15.51 8.66
CA LEU A 92 9.21 15.04 7.37
C LEU A 92 8.16 15.15 6.26
N LEU A 93 6.92 14.70 6.48
CA LEU A 93 5.84 14.83 5.50
C LEU A 93 5.54 16.31 5.16
N ASN A 94 5.57 17.19 6.15
CA ASN A 94 5.39 18.63 5.96
C ASN A 94 6.56 19.28 5.19
N ALA A 95 7.79 18.78 5.35
CA ALA A 95 8.93 19.23 4.55
C ALA A 95 8.78 18.81 3.09
N VAL A 96 8.35 17.56 2.84
CA VAL A 96 8.07 17.05 1.49
C VAL A 96 6.94 17.82 0.82
N ARG A 97 5.83 18.07 1.52
CA ARG A 97 4.69 18.85 1.00
C ARG A 97 5.11 20.26 0.59
N ARG A 98 5.94 20.94 1.39
CA ARG A 98 6.47 22.28 1.07
C ARG A 98 7.36 22.25 -0.18
N ARG A 99 8.19 21.21 -0.34
CA ARG A 99 9.04 21.04 -1.53
C ARG A 99 8.22 20.77 -2.79
N GLN A 100 7.20 19.93 -2.73
CA GLN A 100 6.31 19.67 -3.88
C GLN A 100 5.49 20.90 -4.27
N GLY A 101 5.00 21.66 -3.27
CA GLY A 101 4.34 22.94 -3.52
C GLY A 101 5.27 23.97 -4.18
N ALA A 102 6.55 23.99 -3.81
CA ALA A 102 7.56 24.84 -4.45
C ALA A 102 7.89 24.39 -5.89
N ILE A 103 7.82 23.09 -6.19
CA ILE A 103 8.02 22.56 -7.55
C ILE A 103 6.84 22.90 -8.47
N LEU A 104 5.60 22.93 -7.94
CA LEU A 104 4.39 23.27 -8.72
C LEU A 104 4.11 24.79 -8.78
N SER A 105 4.55 25.56 -7.77
CA SER A 105 4.45 27.03 -7.72
C SER A 105 5.70 27.74 -8.25
N GLY A 106 6.67 27.00 -8.78
CA GLY A 106 7.85 27.53 -9.43
C GLY A 106 7.55 27.91 -10.88
N SER A 107 6.83 29.01 -11.09
CA SER A 107 7.05 29.79 -12.30
C SER A 107 8.54 30.15 -12.32
N TYR A 108 9.21 29.77 -13.40
CA TYR A 108 10.54 30.22 -13.80
C TYR A 108 10.84 31.64 -13.27
N SER A 109 11.70 31.74 -12.28
CA SER A 109 12.46 32.97 -12.04
C SER A 109 13.91 32.57 -12.23
N GLU A 110 14.41 32.95 -13.39
CA GLU A 110 15.78 32.86 -13.83
C GLU A 110 16.69 33.44 -12.74
N GLY A 111 17.56 32.60 -12.18
CA GLY A 111 18.58 33.07 -11.26
C GLY A 111 18.97 32.03 -10.22
N SER A 112 20.19 31.51 -10.37
CA SER A 112 20.97 30.81 -9.34
C SER A 112 20.72 29.30 -9.17
N SER A 113 21.11 28.52 -10.18
CA SER A 113 21.49 27.11 -10.00
C SER A 113 22.99 27.00 -9.64
N PRO A 114 23.39 26.40 -8.52
CA PRO A 114 24.79 26.13 -8.21
C PRO A 114 25.14 24.69 -8.60
N CYS A 115 25.08 24.34 -9.89
CA CYS A 115 25.44 23.00 -10.36
C CYS A 115 25.88 23.07 -11.84
N THR A 116 27.09 23.54 -12.11
CA THR A 116 27.73 23.33 -13.43
C THR A 116 29.15 22.80 -13.18
N PRO A 117 29.49 21.59 -13.66
CA PRO A 117 30.86 21.07 -13.54
C PRO A 117 31.82 21.86 -14.45
N PRO A 118 33.11 21.99 -14.09
CA PRO A 118 34.06 22.77 -14.87
C PRO A 118 34.33 22.07 -16.22
N SER A 119 34.22 22.82 -17.32
CA SER A 119 34.53 22.33 -18.66
C SER A 119 36.04 22.23 -18.88
N THR A 120 36.51 21.12 -19.45
CA THR A 120 37.91 20.92 -19.85
C THR A 120 38.30 21.84 -21.02
N PRO A 121 39.54 22.38 -21.07
CA PRO A 121 39.97 23.21 -22.20
C PRO A 121 40.23 22.37 -23.46
N ARG A 122 39.59 22.72 -24.56
CA ARG A 122 39.80 22.12 -25.88
C ARG A 122 40.97 22.82 -26.57
N GLU A 123 42.11 22.16 -26.65
CA GLU A 123 43.35 22.63 -27.29
C GLU A 123 43.13 22.83 -28.81
N ARG A 124 43.28 24.07 -29.28
CA ARG A 124 43.06 24.45 -30.69
C ARG A 124 44.42 24.52 -31.39
N LYS A 125 44.85 23.41 -32.02
CA LYS A 125 46.03 23.42 -32.92
C LYS A 125 45.67 24.14 -34.22
N THR A 126 46.08 25.39 -34.35
CA THR A 126 46.19 26.13 -35.62
C THR A 126 47.38 25.59 -36.40
N GLY A 127 47.13 24.93 -37.53
CA GLY A 127 48.15 24.58 -38.52
C GLY A 127 48.39 25.76 -39.46
N ASN A 128 49.55 26.41 -39.32
CA ASN A 128 50.07 27.36 -40.30
C ASN A 128 50.90 26.61 -41.34
N TYR A 129 50.42 26.54 -42.59
CA TYR A 129 51.27 26.30 -43.75
C TYR A 129 51.66 27.66 -44.32
N HIS A 130 52.93 28.04 -44.16
CA HIS A 130 53.54 29.12 -44.93
C HIS A 130 54.54 28.53 -45.92
N HIS A 131 54.28 28.88 -47.17
CA HIS A 131 55.11 28.79 -48.36
C HIS A 131 56.39 29.64 -48.18
N TYR A 132 57.54 29.11 -48.60
CA TYR A 132 58.77 29.87 -48.85
C TYR A 132 59.28 29.49 -50.25
N ASP A 133 59.74 30.52 -50.97
CA ASP A 133 60.47 30.47 -52.25
C ASP A 133 61.63 29.47 -52.28
#